data_AF-A0A1Q7V5U5-F1
#
_entry.id   AF-A0A1Q7V5U5-F1
#
_cell.length_a   1.000
_cell.length_b   1.000
_cell.length_c   1.000
_cell.angle_alpha   90.00
_cell.angle_beta   90.00
_cell.angle_gamma   90.00
#
_symmetry.space_group_name_H-M   'P 1'
#
loop_
_entity.id
_entity.type
_entity.pdbx_description
1 polymer ?
#
loop_
_entity_poly.entity_id
_entity_poly.type
_entity_poly.pdbx_seq_one_letter_code
_entity_poly.pdbx_strand_id
1 'polypeptide(L)'
;MNGSIDLTLPSDAKASIEANTVHGGIDNDFGLHANDHRFVGHDLRGELGGGGTEIRLNNVNGTIEIHHASDGRTLSPAKDKGEKDEGTV
;
A
#
# COMPACT_ATOMS: atom_id res chain seq x y z
N MET A 1 8.41 9.00 -13.23
CA MET A 1 7.32 8.38 -14.02
C MET A 1 6.07 9.20 -13.81
N ASN A 2 5.26 9.36 -14.85
CA ASN A 2 3.95 10.00 -14.75
C ASN A 2 2.92 8.91 -15.08
N GLY A 3 2.12 8.49 -14.10
CA GLY A 3 1.14 7.42 -14.29
C GLY A 3 0.60 6.89 -12.97
N SER A 4 -0.61 6.34 -12.97
CA SER A 4 -1.18 5.61 -11.85
C SER A 4 -0.61 4.20 -11.77
N ILE A 5 -0.54 3.64 -10.57
CA ILE A 5 -0.22 2.23 -10.34
C ILE A 5 -1.48 1.57 -9.81
N ASP A 6 -2.02 0.60 -10.56
CA ASP A 6 -3.19 -0.16 -10.17
C ASP A 6 -2.76 -1.61 -9.89
N LEU A 7 -2.84 -2.03 -8.62
CA LEU A 7 -2.49 -3.38 -8.19
C LEU A 7 -3.75 -4.13 -7.77
N THR A 8 -4.03 -5.27 -8.40
CA THR A 8 -5.09 -6.19 -7.95
C THR A 8 -4.50 -7.46 -7.35
N LEU A 9 -4.86 -7.76 -6.11
CA LEU A 9 -4.46 -8.97 -5.40
C LEU A 9 -5.68 -9.87 -5.13
N PRO A 10 -5.52 -11.20 -5.03
CA PRO A 10 -6.57 -12.07 -4.50
C PRO A 10 -7.12 -11.57 -3.16
N SER A 11 -8.41 -11.78 -2.88
CA SER A 11 -8.98 -11.26 -1.62
C SER A 11 -8.34 -11.91 -0.40
N ASP A 12 -7.85 -13.15 -0.51
CA ASP A 12 -7.16 -13.92 0.52
C ASP A 12 -5.63 -13.85 0.42
N ALA A 13 -5.08 -12.83 -0.26
CA ALA A 13 -3.65 -12.69 -0.46
C ALA A 13 -2.87 -12.59 0.85
N LYS A 14 -1.70 -13.24 0.86
CA LYS A 14 -0.73 -13.21 1.97
C LYS A 14 0.52 -12.48 1.51
N ALA A 15 0.61 -11.21 1.86
CA ALA A 15 1.65 -10.32 1.35
C ALA A 15 2.00 -9.23 2.36
N SER A 16 3.20 -8.69 2.23
CA SER A 16 3.63 -7.48 2.91
C SER A 16 3.70 -6.38 1.86
N ILE A 17 2.92 -5.32 2.05
CA ILE A 17 2.76 -4.21 1.11
C ILE A 17 3.59 -3.02 1.60
N GLU A 18 4.38 -2.46 0.71
CA GLU A 18 5.04 -1.17 0.88
C GLU A 18 4.78 -0.33 -0.36
N ALA A 19 4.04 0.76 -0.21
CA ALA A 19 3.74 1.68 -1.30
C ALA A 19 4.23 3.08 -0.93
N ASN A 20 4.85 3.78 -1.89
CA ASN A 20 5.33 5.15 -1.71
C ASN A 20 5.04 5.96 -2.97
N THR A 21 4.51 7.18 -2.81
CA THR A 21 4.38 8.16 -3.90
C THR A 21 4.84 9.53 -3.45
N VAL A 22 5.55 10.27 -4.30
CA VAL A 22 6.02 11.63 -3.96
C VAL A 22 4.89 12.66 -4.10
N HIS A 23 4.08 12.53 -5.16
CA HIS A 23 2.96 13.41 -5.44
C HIS A 23 1.77 12.59 -5.95
N GLY A 24 0.69 12.53 -5.18
CA GLY A 24 -0.48 11.70 -5.45
C GLY A 24 -1.14 11.26 -4.15
N GLY A 25 -1.84 10.12 -4.19
CA GLY A 25 -2.43 9.48 -3.02
C GLY A 25 -2.21 7.97 -3.08
N ILE A 26 -2.42 7.30 -1.94
CA ILE A 26 -2.39 5.85 -1.86
C ILE A 26 -3.72 5.38 -1.28
N ASP A 27 -4.47 4.62 -2.07
CA ASP A 27 -5.76 4.06 -1.70
C ASP A 27 -5.70 2.54 -1.71
N ASN A 28 -6.47 1.90 -0.82
CA ASN A 28 -6.54 0.45 -0.78
C ASN A 28 -7.88 -0.08 -0.25
N ASP A 29 -8.29 -1.22 -0.79
CA ASP A 29 -9.55 -1.89 -0.42
C ASP A 29 -9.39 -2.87 0.77
N PHE A 30 -8.16 -3.05 1.25
CA PHE A 30 -7.86 -3.97 2.36
C PHE A 30 -8.03 -3.30 3.73
N GLY A 31 -8.18 -1.98 3.79
CA GLY A 31 -8.32 -1.21 5.03
C GLY A 31 -6.99 -0.90 5.73
N LEU A 32 -5.87 -0.95 5.00
CA LEU A 32 -4.58 -0.44 5.46
C LEU A 32 -4.62 1.08 5.55
N HIS A 33 -3.92 1.64 6.52
CA HIS A 33 -3.76 3.09 6.64
C HIS A 33 -2.61 3.58 5.75
N ALA A 34 -2.95 4.50 4.85
CA ALA A 34 -1.98 5.36 4.19
C ALA A 34 -1.60 6.50 5.14
N ASN A 35 -0.30 6.77 5.22
CA ASN A 35 0.26 7.88 5.96
C ASN A 35 0.48 9.06 5.01
N ASP A 36 -0.10 10.20 5.37
CA ASP A 36 0.08 11.46 4.68
C ASP A 36 1.19 12.26 5.37
N HIS A 37 2.35 12.42 4.72
CA HIS A 37 3.42 13.22 5.30
C HIS A 37 3.07 14.71 5.24
N ARG A 38 3.44 15.45 6.28
CA ARG A 38 3.17 16.90 6.40
C ARG A 38 3.86 17.78 5.35
N PHE A 39 4.87 17.28 4.66
CA PHE A 39 5.69 18.09 3.75
C PHE A 39 5.65 17.59 2.31
N VAL A 40 6.02 16.33 2.06
CA VAL A 40 5.99 15.71 0.72
C VAL A 40 5.88 14.20 0.89
N GLY A 41 5.08 13.57 0.06
CA GLY A 41 5.03 12.12 -0.09
C GLY A 41 3.95 11.45 0.75
N HIS A 42 3.46 10.34 0.23
CA HIS A 42 2.50 9.45 0.89
C HIS A 42 3.13 8.07 0.93
N ASP A 43 3.01 7.38 2.04
CA ASP A 43 3.42 5.99 2.17
C ASP A 43 2.31 5.12 2.75
N LEU A 44 2.39 3.83 2.47
CA LEU A 44 1.54 2.83 3.07
C LEU A 44 2.39 1.60 3.36
N ARG A 45 2.31 1.12 4.60
CA ARG A 45 2.96 -0.11 5.01
C ARG A 45 2.03 -0.99 5.83
N GLY A 46 1.88 -2.22 5.39
CA GLY A 46 1.11 -3.20 6.13
C GLY A 46 1.26 -4.62 5.63
N GLU A 47 0.57 -5.51 6.32
CA GLU A 47 0.55 -6.93 6.03
C GLU A 47 -0.86 -7.42 5.82
N LEU A 48 -1.03 -8.26 4.81
CA LEU A 48 -2.25 -8.96 4.48
C LEU A 48 -2.09 -10.43 4.89
N GLY A 49 -3.08 -10.99 5.57
CA GLY A 49 -3.18 -12.44 5.79
C GLY A 49 -2.05 -13.04 6.64
N GLY A 50 -1.38 -12.24 7.46
CA GLY A 50 -0.24 -12.64 8.29
C GLY A 50 1.14 -12.40 7.65
N GLY A 51 1.20 -11.64 6.56
CA GLY A 51 2.43 -11.35 5.82
C GLY A 51 2.76 -12.41 4.77
N GLY A 52 3.88 -12.27 4.07
CA GLY A 52 4.29 -13.22 3.03
C GLY A 52 5.18 -12.58 1.97
N THR A 53 4.76 -12.67 0.71
CA THR A 53 5.47 -12.05 -0.42
C THR A 53 5.53 -10.54 -0.24
N GLU A 54 6.73 -9.98 -0.40
CA GLU A 54 6.93 -8.53 -0.33
C GLU A 54 6.60 -7.89 -1.68
N ILE A 55 5.71 -6.90 -1.67
CA ILE A 55 5.29 -6.13 -2.84
C ILE A 55 5.62 -4.67 -2.58
N ARG A 56 6.53 -4.12 -3.39
CA ARG A 56 6.95 -2.72 -3.30
C ARG A 56 6.47 -1.91 -4.50
N LEU A 57 5.69 -0.87 -4.24
CA LEU A 57 5.15 0.05 -5.23
C LEU A 57 5.80 1.43 -5.02
N ASN A 58 6.43 1.98 -6.07
CA ASN A 58 7.06 3.29 -5.99
C ASN A 58 6.62 4.15 -7.16
N ASN A 59 6.04 5.31 -6.83
CA ASN A 59 5.61 6.29 -7.81
C ASN A 59 6.22 7.67 -7.50
N VAL A 60 6.31 8.52 -8.52
CA VAL A 60 6.77 9.90 -8.36
C VAL A 60 5.60 10.87 -8.55
N ASN A 61 4.90 10.77 -9.67
CA ASN A 61 3.71 11.57 -9.94
C ASN A 61 2.56 10.65 -10.35
N GLY A 62 1.63 10.44 -9.43
CA GLY A 62 0.42 9.66 -9.64
C GLY A 62 -0.08 8.95 -8.38
N THR A 63 -1.30 8.43 -8.47
CA THR A 63 -1.95 7.62 -7.44
C THR A 63 -1.45 6.19 -7.45
N ILE A 64 -1.56 5.53 -6.30
CA ILE A 64 -1.38 4.09 -6.16
C ILE A 64 -2.69 3.53 -5.62
N GLU A 65 -3.33 2.64 -6.37
CA GLU A 65 -4.59 2.02 -6.01
C GLU A 65 -4.39 0.51 -5.82
N ILE A 66 -4.77 0.00 -4.66
CA ILE A 66 -4.58 -1.41 -4.29
C ILE A 66 -5.94 -2.07 -4.07
N HIS A 67 -6.32 -2.92 -5.01
CA HIS A 67 -7.61 -3.59 -5.02
C HIS A 67 -7.51 -5.05 -4.63
N HIS A 68 -8.60 -5.55 -4.06
CA HIS A 68 -8.83 -6.98 -3.97
C HIS A 68 -9.59 -7.48 -5.21
N ALA A 69 -9.35 -8.73 -5.61
CA ALA A 69 -9.88 -9.29 -6.85
C ALA A 69 -11.40 -9.54 -6.84
N SER A 70 -12.09 -9.29 -5.71
CA SER A 70 -13.52 -9.57 -5.55
C SER A 70 -13.91 -11.01 -5.95
N ASP A 71 -13.03 -11.97 -5.64
CA ASP A 71 -13.07 -13.36 -6.10
C ASP A 71 -13.90 -14.31 -5.22
N GLY A 72 -14.77 -13.76 -4.37
CA GLY A 72 -15.63 -14.52 -3.46
C GLY A 72 -14.90 -15.18 -2.27
N ARG A 73 -13.61 -14.88 -2.08
CA ARG A 73 -12.85 -15.34 -0.92
C ARG A 73 -12.96 -14.37 0.24
N THR A 74 -12.70 -14.87 1.45
CA THR A 74 -12.62 -14.03 2.64
C THR A 74 -11.50 -13.00 2.48
N LEU A 75 -11.82 -11.73 2.74
CA LEU A 75 -10.84 -10.65 2.69
C LEU A 75 -9.74 -10.90 3.73
N SER A 76 -8.49 -10.80 3.30
CA SER A 76 -7.32 -10.96 4.14
C SER A 76 -7.32 -9.92 5.24
N PRO A 77 -7.10 -10.33 6.51
CA PRO A 77 -6.95 -9.37 7.59
C PRO A 77 -5.75 -8.47 7.30
N ALA A 78 -5.99 -7.17 7.35
CA ALA A 78 -4.99 -6.14 7.17
C ALA A 78 -4.41 -5.73 8.54
N LYS A 79 -3.10 -5.52 8.57
CA LYS A 79 -2.40 -5.01 9.74
C LYS A 79 -1.41 -3.93 9.32
N ASP A 80 -1.60 -2.74 9.85
CA ASP A 80 -0.67 -1.63 9.62
C ASP A 80 0.67 -1.88 10.32
N LYS A 81 1.75 -1.53 9.63
CA LYS A 81 3.12 -1.61 10.17
C LYS A 81 3.75 -0.26 10.49
N GLY A 82 3.01 0.84 10.28
CA GLY A 82 3.44 2.19 10.63
C GLY A 82 4.50 2.77 9.69
N GLU A 83 4.68 4.08 9.81
CA GLU A 83 5.70 4.88 9.12
C GLU A 83 7.10 4.36 9.49
N LYS A 84 8.05 4.35 8.54
CA LYS A 84 9.46 4.30 8.95
C LYS A 84 9.76 5.73 9.34
N ASP A 85 10.00 5.96 10.62
CA ASP A 85 10.80 7.11 11.05
C ASP A 85 12.17 7.00 10.37
N GLU A 86 12.28 7.51 9.15
CA GLU A 86 13.56 7.82 8.54
C GLU A 86 14.12 9.02 9.31
N GLY A 87 14.85 8.71 10.39
CA GLY A 87 15.66 9.67 11.11
C GLY A 87 16.50 10.47 10.13
N THR A 88 16.10 11.71 9.89
CA THR A 88 16.89 12.69 9.16
C THR A 88 17.80 13.39 10.17
N VAL A 89 19.10 13.22 9.92
CA VAL A 89 20.33 13.82 10.50
C VAL A 89 20.74 13.48 11.93
#